data_AF-A0AAQ1RUQ1-F1
#
_entry.id   AF-A0AAQ1RUQ1-F1
#
_cell.length_a   1.000
_cell.length_b   1.000
_cell.length_c   1.000
_cell.angle_alpha   90.00
_cell.angle_beta   90.00
_cell.angle_gamma   90.00
#
_symmetry.space_group_name_H-M   'P 1'
#
loop_
_entity.id
_entity.type
_entity.pdbx_description
1 polymer ?
#
loop_
_entity_poly.entity_id
_entity_poly.type
_entity_poly.pdbx_seq_one_letter_code
_entity_poly.pdbx_strand_id
1 'polypeptide(L)'
;MATNKLKVMLSFMREVNDGNIPRAADYGITDKEFWEIIDACQDDGLIKGARFSRGGQGNPILVAFLDGVTLTVKGLEYLDEHSAAMRAYKGLKELRDWLPF
;
A
#
# COMPACT_ATOMS: atom_id res chain seq x y z
N MET A 1 11.57 7.46 12.81
CA MET A 1 10.32 8.23 12.98
C MET A 1 9.16 7.28 12.71
N ALA A 2 7.94 7.53 13.21
CA ALA A 2 6.81 6.66 12.88
C ALA A 2 6.46 6.85 11.40
N THR A 3 6.79 5.87 10.55
CA THR A 3 6.39 5.90 9.14
C THR A 3 4.87 6.02 9.08
N ASN A 4 4.38 7.07 8.42
CA ASN A 4 2.95 7.34 8.36
C ASN A 4 2.27 6.26 7.49
N LYS A 5 1.66 5.26 8.14
CA LYS A 5 1.00 4.12 7.48
C LYS A 5 -0.04 4.56 6.44
N LEU A 6 -0.74 5.68 6.67
CA LEU A 6 -1.69 6.24 5.71
C LEU A 6 -1.02 6.74 4.43
N LYS A 7 0.18 7.33 4.54
CA LYS A 7 0.95 7.73 3.36
C LYS A 7 1.47 6.53 2.57
N VAL A 8 1.95 5.49 3.25
CA VAL A 8 2.37 4.24 2.59
C VAL A 8 1.18 3.57 1.90
N MET A 9 0.02 3.53 2.54
CA MET A 9 -1.23 3.06 1.94
C MET A 9 -1.57 3.84 0.67
N LEU A 10 -1.58 5.17 0.73
CA LEU A 10 -1.90 6.02 -0.42
C LEU A 10 -0.90 5.83 -1.57
N SER A 11 0.39 5.76 -1.25
CA SER A 11 1.44 5.48 -2.24
C SER A 11 1.29 4.10 -2.86
N PHE A 12 1.01 3.06 -2.06
CA PHE A 12 0.78 1.71 -2.56
C PHE A 12 -0.40 1.68 -3.54
N MET A 13 -1.53 2.29 -3.17
CA MET A 13 -2.70 2.38 -4.04
C MET A 13 -2.39 3.12 -5.33
N ARG A 14 -1.59 4.19 -5.27
CA ARG A 14 -1.16 4.91 -6.48
C ARG A 14 -0.32 4.05 -7.40
N GLU A 15 0.70 3.37 -6.86
CA GLU A 15 1.59 2.54 -7.66
C GLU A 15 0.81 1.39 -8.33
N VAL A 16 -0.11 0.74 -7.59
CA VAL A 16 -0.98 -0.30 -8.16
C VAL A 16 -1.84 0.27 -9.29
N ASN A 17 -2.41 1.46 -9.11
CA ASN A 17 -3.20 2.12 -10.15
C ASN A 17 -2.36 2.43 -11.41
N ASP A 18 -1.08 2.76 -11.22
CA ASP A 18 -0.14 3.05 -12.31
C ASP A 18 0.51 1.77 -12.89
N GLY A 19 0.10 0.58 -12.43
CA GLY A 19 0.55 -0.73 -12.92
C GLY A 19 1.83 -1.26 -12.27
N ASN A 20 2.29 -0.64 -11.18
CA ASN A 20 3.47 -1.03 -10.43
C ASN A 20 3.10 -1.78 -9.14
N ILE A 21 3.95 -2.71 -8.71
CA ILE A 21 3.82 -3.39 -7.42
C ILE A 21 5.05 -3.04 -6.57
N PRO A 22 4.94 -2.09 -5.62
CA PRO A 22 6.06 -1.69 -4.79
C PRO A 22 6.35 -2.73 -3.70
N ARG A 23 7.55 -2.67 -3.13
CA ARG A 23 8.06 -3.55 -2.07
C ARG A 23 8.18 -2.78 -0.76
N ALA A 24 8.20 -3.50 0.37
CA ALA A 24 8.39 -2.88 1.69
C ALA A 24 9.68 -2.04 1.78
N ALA A 25 10.74 -2.50 1.11
CA ALA A 25 12.03 -1.80 1.03
C ALA A 25 11.93 -0.41 0.36
N ASP A 26 10.99 -0.20 -0.57
CA ASP A 26 10.79 1.11 -1.22
C ASP A 26 10.31 2.16 -0.22
N TYR A 27 9.67 1.73 0.86
CA TYR A 27 9.17 2.57 1.95
C TYR A 27 10.08 2.59 3.19
N GLY A 28 11.18 1.83 3.18
CA GLY A 28 12.06 1.69 4.35
C GLY A 28 11.38 1.02 5.56
N ILE A 29 10.37 0.19 5.33
CA ILE A 29 9.64 -0.55 6.39
C ILE A 29 9.85 -2.06 6.26
N THR A 30 9.46 -2.81 7.28
CA THR A 30 9.51 -4.27 7.25
C THR A 30 8.40 -4.87 6.37
N ASP A 31 8.64 -6.06 5.83
CA ASP A 31 7.63 -6.80 5.07
C ASP A 31 6.34 -7.01 5.88
N LYS A 32 6.47 -7.30 7.18
CA LYS A 32 5.32 -7.46 8.07
C LYS A 32 4.46 -6.20 8.13
N GLU A 33 5.07 -5.03 8.35
CA GLU A 33 4.35 -3.77 8.39
C GLU A 33 3.67 -3.46 7.05
N PHE A 34 4.35 -3.75 5.95
CA PHE A 34 3.81 -3.56 4.62
C PHE A 34 2.60 -4.48 4.36
N TRP A 35 2.68 -5.75 4.73
CA TRP A 35 1.57 -6.69 4.57
C TRP A 35 0.37 -6.33 5.45
N GLU A 36 0.59 -5.85 6.67
CA GLU A 36 -0.49 -5.33 7.53
C GLU A 36 -1.20 -4.12 6.89
N ILE A 37 -0.46 -3.24 6.21
CA ILE A 37 -1.05 -2.11 5.48
C ILE A 37 -1.89 -2.60 4.31
N ILE A 38 -1.38 -3.55 3.52
CA ILE A 38 -2.11 -4.10 2.36
C ILE A 38 -3.35 -4.88 2.82
N ASP A 39 -3.25 -5.63 3.92
CA ASP A 39 -4.37 -6.34 4.53
C ASP A 39 -5.48 -5.35 4.92
N ALA A 40 -5.13 -4.25 5.59
CA ALA A 40 -6.08 -3.18 5.91
C ALA A 40 -6.71 -2.52 4.66
N CYS A 41 -5.95 -2.33 3.59
CA CYS A 41 -6.49 -1.80 2.32
C CYS A 41 -7.55 -2.75 1.73
N GLN A 42 -7.29 -4.06 1.79
CA GLN A 42 -8.22 -5.05 1.26
C GLN A 42 -9.44 -5.22 2.17
N ASP A 43 -9.25 -5.19 3.49
CA ASP A 43 -10.32 -5.32 4.48
C ASP A 43 -11.30 -4.13 4.41
N ASP A 44 -10.80 -2.91 4.16
CA ASP A 44 -11.63 -1.73 3.89
C ASP A 44 -12.20 -1.73 2.45
N GLY A 45 -11.85 -2.71 1.62
CA GLY A 45 -12.35 -2.83 0.25
C GLY A 45 -11.83 -1.77 -0.71
N LEU A 46 -10.69 -1.13 -0.41
CA LEU A 46 -10.02 -0.18 -1.32
C LEU A 46 -9.31 -0.92 -2.46
N ILE A 47 -8.80 -2.11 -2.18
CA ILE A 47 -8.18 -3.00 -3.16
C ILE A 47 -8.86 -4.37 -3.15
N LYS A 48 -8.57 -5.17 -4.16
CA LYS A 48 -8.94 -6.59 -4.23
C LYS A 48 -7.84 -7.40 -4.89
N GLY A 49 -7.83 -8.70 -4.61
CA GLY A 49 -6.93 -9.67 -5.25
C GLY A 49 -5.66 -9.97 -4.47
N ALA A 50 -5.42 -9.32 -3.33
CA ALA A 50 -4.31 -9.66 -2.45
C ALA A 50 -4.61 -10.99 -1.75
N ARG A 51 -3.61 -11.88 -1.73
CA ARG A 51 -3.71 -13.17 -1.03
C ARG A 51 -2.66 -13.24 0.06
N PHE A 52 -3.04 -13.75 1.23
CA PHE A 52 -2.15 -13.81 2.38
C PHE A 52 -1.98 -15.26 2.83
N SER A 53 -0.73 -15.66 3.07
CA SER A 53 -0.45 -16.84 3.87
C SER A 53 -0.35 -16.42 5.33
N ARG A 54 -1.00 -17.17 6.22
CA ARG A 54 -0.99 -16.93 7.67
C ARG A 54 -0.63 -18.21 8.40
N GLY A 55 -0.03 -18.09 9.58
CA GLY A 55 0.32 -19.26 10.38
C GLY A 55 1.06 -18.95 11.67
N GLY A 56 1.13 -19.94 12.57
CA GLY A 56 1.69 -19.79 13.91
C GLY A 56 0.66 -19.33 14.96
N GLN A 57 1.12 -19.13 16.19
CA GLN A 57 0.27 -18.68 17.28
C GLN A 57 -0.23 -17.24 17.01
N GLY A 58 -1.55 -17.03 17.09
CA GLY A 58 -2.18 -15.75 16.77
C GLY A 58 -2.43 -15.51 15.27
N ASN A 59 -2.15 -16.50 14.42
CA ASN A 59 -2.38 -16.47 12.97
C ASN A 59 -1.90 -15.18 12.23
N PRO A 60 -0.66 -14.69 12.49
CA PRO A 60 -0.12 -13.53 11.80
C PRO A 60 0.07 -13.79 10.31
N ILE A 61 0.18 -12.70 9.53
CA ILE A 61 0.55 -12.77 8.12
C ILE A 61 2.02 -13.15 8.01
N LEU A 62 2.30 -14.20 7.23
CA LEU A 62 3.63 -14.70 6.93
C LEU A 62 4.15 -14.27 5.56
N VAL A 63 3.25 -14.04 4.60
CA VAL A 63 3.58 -13.47 3.28
C VAL A 63 2.31 -12.96 2.59
N ALA A 64 2.45 -11.91 1.78
CA ALA A 64 1.41 -11.44 0.86
C ALA A 64 1.82 -11.71 -0.60
N PHE A 65 0.88 -12.23 -1.39
CA PHE A 65 0.97 -12.37 -2.84
C PHE A 65 0.12 -11.29 -3.48
N LEU A 66 0.76 -10.44 -4.27
CA LEU A 66 0.17 -9.23 -4.83
C LEU A 66 -0.11 -9.35 -6.34
N ASP A 67 0.13 -10.51 -6.92
CA ASP A 67 -0.17 -10.82 -8.31
C ASP A 67 -1.69 -10.70 -8.55
N GLY A 68 -2.10 -9.72 -9.36
CA GLY A 68 -3.50 -9.45 -9.68
C GLY A 68 -4.19 -8.49 -8.71
N VAL A 69 -3.46 -7.82 -7.82
CA VAL A 69 -4.03 -6.74 -7.01
C VAL A 69 -4.48 -5.59 -7.92
N THR A 70 -5.71 -5.13 -7.71
CA THR A 70 -6.32 -3.99 -8.42
C THR A 70 -7.11 -3.14 -7.46
N LEU A 71 -7.27 -1.85 -7.78
CA LEU A 71 -8.16 -0.97 -7.02
C LEU A 71 -9.62 -1.35 -7.27
N THR A 72 -10.45 -1.18 -6.26
CA THR A 72 -11.91 -1.19 -6.41
C THR A 72 -12.40 0.21 -6.83
N VAL A 73 -13.70 0.35 -7.11
CA VAL A 73 -14.30 1.67 -7.32
C VAL A 73 -14.08 2.58 -6.10
N LYS A 74 -14.31 2.05 -4.88
CA LYS A 74 -14.04 2.75 -3.63
C LYS A 74 -12.57 3.17 -3.52
N GLY A 75 -11.65 2.31 -3.93
CA GLY A 75 -10.21 2.63 -3.95
C GLY A 75 -9.86 3.76 -4.92
N LEU A 76 -10.49 3.79 -6.10
CA LEU A 76 -10.30 4.86 -7.09
C LEU A 76 -10.85 6.19 -6.59
N GLU A 77 -12.05 6.20 -6.01
CA GLU A 77 -12.66 7.39 -5.38
C GLU A 77 -11.78 7.91 -4.24
N TYR A 78 -11.31 7.01 -3.37
CA TYR A 78 -10.40 7.36 -2.28
C TYR A 78 -9.11 8.01 -2.81
N LEU A 79 -8.53 7.44 -3.86
CA LEU A 79 -7.32 7.97 -4.50
C LEU A 79 -7.56 9.35 -5.14
N ASP A 80 -8.74 9.58 -5.72
CA ASP A 80 -9.12 10.86 -6.33
C ASP A 80 -9.37 11.94 -5.26
N GLU A 81 -10.05 11.63 -4.17
CA GLU A 81 -10.27 12.56 -3.04
C GLU A 81 -8.96 12.98 -2.37
N HIS A 82 -8.01 12.05 -2.26
CA HIS A 82 -6.68 12.30 -1.71
C HIS A 82 -5.68 12.75 -2.78
N SER A 83 -6.13 12.92 -4.04
CA SER A 83 -5.28 13.26 -5.19
C SER A 83 -4.67 14.65 -5.08
N ALA A 84 -5.26 15.57 -4.30
CA ALA A 84 -4.66 16.88 -4.05
C ALA A 84 -3.27 16.76 -3.39
N ALA A 85 -3.06 15.76 -2.52
CA ALA A 85 -1.75 15.43 -1.96
C ALA A 85 -0.84 14.70 -2.97
N MET A 86 -1.42 14.06 -3.99
CA MET A 86 -0.74 13.26 -5.02
C MET A 86 -0.43 14.02 -6.31
N ARG A 87 -0.99 15.22 -6.54
CA ARG A 87 -0.60 16.08 -7.68
C ARG A 87 0.89 16.47 -7.62
N ALA A 88 1.48 16.44 -6.43
CA ALA A 88 2.91 16.62 -6.21
C ALA A 88 3.72 15.32 -6.27
N TYR A 89 3.08 14.15 -6.33
CA TYR A 89 3.73 12.84 -6.37
C TYR A 89 3.85 12.35 -7.83
N LYS A 90 5.07 12.35 -8.37
CA LYS A 90 5.34 11.81 -9.73
C LYS A 90 5.82 10.35 -9.74
N GLY A 91 5.58 9.59 -8.67
CA GLY A 91 5.99 8.19 -8.54
C GLY A 91 7.09 7.95 -7.52
N LEU A 92 7.55 6.70 -7.41
CA LEU A 92 8.56 6.24 -6.44
C LEU A 92 9.85 7.09 -6.37
N LYS A 93 10.21 7.78 -7.46
CA LYS A 93 11.41 8.65 -7.49
C LYS A 93 11.30 9.88 -6.58
N GLU A 94 10.10 10.41 -6.37
CA GLU A 94 9.84 11.56 -5.48
C GLU A 94 9.30 11.12 -4.11
N LEU A 95 9.19 9.81 -3.87
CA LEU A 95 8.68 9.24 -2.62
C LEU A 95 9.44 9.74 -1.39
N ARG A 96 10.77 9.92 -1.49
CA ARG A 96 11.60 10.38 -0.36
C ARG A 96 11.30 11.82 0.09
N ASP A 97 10.88 12.68 -0.84
CA ASP A 97 10.52 14.06 -0.51
C ASP A 97 9.13 14.13 0.15
N TRP A 98 8.26 13.15 -0.18
CA TRP A 98 6.89 13.08 0.33
C TRP A 98 6.76 12.28 1.64
N LEU A 99 7.62 11.27 1.82
CA LEU A 99 7.83 10.49 3.04
C LEU A 99 9.18 10.89 3.67
N PRO A 100 9.25 11.95 4.50
CA PRO A 100 10.44 12.20 5.31
C PRO A 100 10.55 11.07 6.35
N PHE A 101 11.44 10.10 6.10
CA PHE A 101 11.77 8.99 7.00
C PHE A 101 12.74 9.41 8.11
#